data_AF-A0A9D9DPE6-F1
#
_entry.id   AF-A0A9D9DPE6-F1
#
_cell.length_a   1.000
_cell.length_b   1.000
_cell.length_c   1.000
_cell.angle_alpha   90.00
_cell.angle_beta   90.00
_cell.angle_gamma   90.00
#
_symmetry.space_group_name_H-M   'P 1'
#
loop_
_entity.id
_entity.type
_entity.pdbx_description
1 polymer ?
#
loop_
_entity_poly.entity_id
_entity_poly.type
_entity_poly.pdbx_seq_one_letter_code
_entity_poly.pdbx_strand_id
1 'polypeptide(L)'
;MLEHSHRDSFRQGGGGKILVCYHKRDKLFKNEVLVPIHCGRALACEASKDGKMSQEDYQWMLDNMIGDDTGDNISKLNRDVNEMTAIYWAWKNYDKLGNPDYIGLCHYRRFFDFSDILKIHSLKLLNLLGLNNKSLNKIFSKYETVFREGTRVFKLPHSFDGYQEIVNLSETYHPILYKQYQKFQKERIYYFNNMFIMKKEDFFEYCEEVFPLMFDFLAKPQEEVNAMFLDWVKENWTEETYLTIKKETENNNNIYPRITGFMMEYISSFYFSHLNEKYKEKALGCPVINPQMKFKFLSQKMFSIRNSSDKIHKNIYLLGFKLEVKRK
;
A
#
# COMPACT_ATOMS: atom_id res chain seq x y z
N MET A 1 -34.99 -44.76 -5.55
CA MET A 1 -35.44 -43.72 -4.60
C MET A 1 -34.33 -43.47 -3.60
N LEU A 2 -33.84 -42.23 -3.57
CA LEU A 2 -33.23 -41.50 -2.43
C LEU A 2 -31.95 -42.12 -1.81
N GLU A 3 -30.85 -41.41 -1.57
CA GLU A 3 -30.47 -40.01 -1.78
C GLU A 3 -28.96 -39.94 -1.52
N HIS A 4 -28.22 -39.22 -2.35
CA HIS A 4 -26.81 -38.88 -2.12
C HIS A 4 -26.71 -37.88 -0.96
N SER A 5 -26.26 -38.29 0.22
CA SER A 5 -25.86 -37.35 1.27
C SER A 5 -24.45 -36.82 0.96
N HIS A 6 -24.37 -35.79 0.13
CA HIS A 6 -23.24 -34.87 0.16
C HIS A 6 -23.19 -34.24 1.56
N ARG A 7 -22.29 -34.74 2.40
CA ARG A 7 -21.85 -34.01 3.59
C ARG A 7 -21.01 -32.83 3.09
N ASP A 8 -21.67 -31.72 2.81
CA ASP A 8 -21.05 -30.41 2.85
C ASP A 8 -20.61 -30.16 4.30
N SER A 9 -19.43 -30.66 4.64
CA SER A 9 -18.69 -30.14 5.77
C SER A 9 -18.31 -28.71 5.43
N PHE A 10 -19.16 -27.76 5.83
CA PHE A 10 -18.76 -26.37 5.98
C PHE A 10 -17.51 -26.38 6.87
N ARG A 11 -16.33 -26.28 6.24
CA ARG A 11 -15.14 -25.83 6.95
C ARG A 11 -15.56 -24.50 7.58
N GLN A 12 -15.52 -24.38 8.89
CA GLN A 12 -15.39 -23.08 9.53
C GLN A 12 -13.97 -22.57 9.16
N GLY A 13 -13.78 -22.21 7.90
CA GLY A 13 -12.56 -21.60 7.37
C GLY A 13 -12.50 -20.13 7.81
N GLY A 14 -11.30 -19.64 8.11
CA GLY A 14 -11.12 -18.27 8.55
C GLY A 14 -11.54 -17.32 7.43
N GLY A 15 -12.63 -16.56 7.61
CA GLY A 15 -13.05 -15.56 6.62
C GLY A 15 -11.94 -14.55 6.27
N GLY A 16 -12.12 -13.76 5.21
CA GLY A 16 -11.11 -12.77 4.81
C GLY A 16 -11.02 -11.59 5.79
N LYS A 17 -9.81 -11.05 6.00
CA LYS A 17 -9.58 -9.80 6.74
C LYS A 17 -8.79 -8.81 5.91
N ILE A 18 -9.27 -7.60 5.78
CA ILE A 18 -8.60 -6.51 5.06
C ILE A 18 -8.35 -5.40 6.05
N LEU A 19 -7.08 -5.16 6.37
CA LEU A 19 -6.67 -4.03 7.17
C LEU A 19 -6.93 -2.74 6.39
N VAL A 20 -7.66 -1.82 7.00
CA VAL A 20 -7.89 -0.48 6.44
C VAL A 20 -7.03 0.50 7.24
N CYS A 21 -5.95 0.98 6.63
CA CYS A 21 -4.93 1.80 7.28
C CYS A 21 -5.40 3.24 7.45
N TYR A 22 -5.41 3.74 8.69
CA TYR A 22 -5.70 5.13 9.08
C TYR A 22 -4.52 5.74 9.84
N HIS A 23 -4.30 7.04 9.69
CA HIS A 23 -3.35 7.82 10.52
C HIS A 23 -4.00 9.03 11.21
N LYS A 24 -5.31 9.21 10.99
CA LYS A 24 -6.14 10.27 11.58
C LYS A 24 -7.62 9.92 11.47
N ARG A 25 -8.45 10.61 12.24
CA ARG A 25 -9.92 10.51 12.14
C ARG A 25 -10.37 10.83 10.72
N ASP A 26 -11.17 9.93 10.17
CA ASP A 26 -11.81 10.08 8.86
C ASP A 26 -13.04 9.15 8.82
N LYS A 27 -13.70 9.03 7.67
CA LYS A 27 -14.82 8.11 7.47
C LYS A 27 -14.41 6.68 7.84
N LEU A 28 -15.15 6.09 8.79
CA LEU A 28 -14.92 4.73 9.26
C LEU A 28 -15.46 3.70 8.24
N PHE A 29 -14.61 2.79 7.80
CA PHE A 29 -14.95 1.64 6.96
C PHE A 29 -14.69 0.37 7.76
N LYS A 30 -15.74 -0.19 8.36
CA LYS A 30 -15.66 -1.35 9.26
C LYS A 30 -16.81 -2.30 9.00
N ASN A 31 -16.51 -3.59 8.88
CA ASN A 31 -17.49 -4.68 8.84
C ASN A 31 -16.79 -6.00 9.19
N GLU A 32 -17.38 -7.14 8.87
CA GLU A 32 -16.84 -8.45 9.20
C GLU A 32 -15.51 -8.80 8.48
N VAL A 33 -15.23 -8.18 7.33
CA VAL A 33 -13.95 -8.34 6.60
C VAL A 33 -13.04 -7.13 6.71
N LEU A 34 -13.58 -5.92 6.81
CA LEU A 34 -12.81 -4.68 6.90
C LEU A 34 -12.44 -4.38 8.35
N VAL A 35 -11.15 -4.38 8.64
CA VAL A 35 -10.58 -4.15 9.96
C VAL A 35 -9.82 -2.82 9.96
N PRO A 36 -10.44 -1.73 10.46
CA PRO A 36 -9.72 -0.48 10.69
C PRO A 36 -8.49 -0.68 11.59
N ILE A 37 -7.34 -0.19 11.14
CA ILE A 37 -6.08 -0.16 11.92
C ILE A 37 -5.49 1.25 11.93
N HIS A 38 -5.11 1.72 13.11
CA HIS A 38 -4.41 2.97 13.32
C HIS A 38 -2.91 2.73 13.13
N CYS A 39 -2.38 3.15 11.99
CA CYS A 39 -0.96 3.08 11.66
C CYS A 39 -0.17 4.16 12.41
N GLY A 40 0.98 3.79 12.97
CA GLY A 40 1.82 4.69 13.73
C GLY A 40 1.17 5.17 15.02
N ARG A 41 0.31 4.35 15.63
CA ARG A 41 -0.40 4.74 16.85
C ARG A 41 0.56 5.16 17.97
N ALA A 42 1.74 4.55 18.06
CA ALA A 42 2.78 4.91 19.02
C ALA A 42 3.26 6.36 18.90
N LEU A 43 3.05 7.01 17.74
CA LEU A 43 3.44 8.39 17.45
C LEU A 43 2.24 9.33 17.27
N ALA A 44 1.01 8.87 17.52
CA ALA A 44 -0.22 9.58 17.11
C ALA A 44 -0.37 10.98 17.72
N CYS A 45 0.10 11.16 18.96
CA CYS A 45 0.00 12.43 19.68
C CYS A 45 1.22 13.34 19.47
N GLU A 46 2.23 12.90 18.72
CA GLU A 46 3.36 13.75 18.36
C GLU A 46 3.02 14.68 17.18
N ALA A 47 3.70 15.81 17.08
CA ALA A 47 3.53 16.70 15.94
C ALA A 47 4.02 16.02 14.65
N SER A 48 3.26 16.20 13.57
CA SER A 48 3.60 15.71 12.23
C SER A 48 3.39 16.81 11.19
N LYS A 49 3.72 16.53 9.93
CA LYS A 49 3.40 17.43 8.80
C LYS A 49 1.90 17.70 8.64
N ASP A 50 1.05 16.81 9.14
CA ASP A 50 -0.40 16.93 9.10
C ASP A 50 -0.94 17.61 10.37
N GLY A 51 -0.06 18.17 11.22
CA GLY A 51 -0.38 18.75 12.52
C GLY A 51 -0.25 17.74 13.66
N LYS A 52 -0.79 18.12 14.82
CA LYS A 52 -0.88 17.27 16.02
C LYS A 52 -2.33 16.80 16.17
N MET A 53 -2.53 15.49 16.39
CA MET A 53 -3.86 14.93 16.61
C MET A 53 -4.48 15.50 17.91
N SER A 54 -5.75 15.86 17.87
CA SER A 54 -6.48 16.27 19.08
C SER A 54 -6.72 15.07 20.00
N GLN A 55 -6.91 15.32 21.30
CA GLN A 55 -7.24 14.24 22.24
C GLN A 55 -8.58 13.58 21.90
N GLU A 56 -9.55 14.36 21.41
CA GLU A 56 -10.85 13.85 20.95
C GLU A 56 -10.69 12.90 19.76
N ASP A 57 -9.92 13.30 18.75
CA ASP A 57 -9.68 12.45 17.58
C ASP A 57 -8.88 11.20 17.96
N TYR A 58 -7.89 11.33 18.84
CA TYR A 58 -7.13 10.18 19.32
C TYR A 58 -8.03 9.19 20.07
N GLN A 59 -8.91 9.68 20.96
CA GLN A 59 -9.88 8.82 21.64
C GLN A 59 -10.83 8.15 20.66
N TRP A 60 -11.35 8.89 19.66
CA TRP A 60 -12.19 8.30 18.61
C TRP A 60 -11.46 7.18 17.86
N MET A 61 -10.16 7.35 17.58
CA MET A 61 -9.36 6.30 16.94
C MET A 61 -9.19 5.08 17.85
N LEU A 62 -8.97 5.26 19.16
CA LEU A 62 -8.89 4.14 20.10
C LEU A 62 -10.20 3.32 20.15
N ASP A 63 -11.33 4.01 20.16
CA ASP A 63 -12.65 3.38 20.30
C ASP A 63 -13.08 2.61 19.03
N ASN A 64 -12.59 3.01 17.86
CA ASN A 64 -13.11 2.53 16.57
C ASN A 64 -12.21 1.52 15.85
N MET A 65 -10.92 1.47 16.15
CA MET A 65 -9.94 0.68 15.39
C MET A 65 -8.86 0.04 16.26
N ILE A 66 -8.28 -1.06 15.77
CA ILE A 66 -7.11 -1.67 16.41
C ILE A 66 -5.85 -0.82 16.17
N GLY A 67 -4.84 -1.00 17.02
CA GLY A 67 -3.56 -0.29 16.92
C GLY A 67 -2.47 -1.21 16.41
N ASP A 68 -1.59 -0.66 15.57
CA ASP A 68 -0.37 -1.35 15.16
C ASP A 68 0.74 -1.31 16.23
N ASP A 69 0.45 -0.85 17.45
CA ASP A 69 1.37 -0.61 18.56
C ASP A 69 1.22 -1.64 19.71
N THR A 70 0.55 -2.77 19.45
CA THR A 70 0.31 -3.83 20.44
C THR A 70 0.99 -5.13 20.06
N GLY A 71 1.37 -5.96 21.04
CA GLY A 71 2.12 -7.20 20.77
C GLY A 71 3.49 -6.91 20.14
N ASP A 72 3.97 -7.81 19.30
CA ASP A 72 5.19 -7.57 18.51
C ASP A 72 4.89 -6.60 17.38
N ASN A 73 5.61 -5.47 17.35
CA ASN A 73 5.29 -4.36 16.49
C ASN A 73 6.46 -3.40 16.23
N ILE A 74 6.30 -2.59 15.19
CA ILE A 74 7.22 -1.52 14.78
C ILE A 74 6.50 -0.17 14.60
N SER A 75 5.43 0.09 15.36
CA SER A 75 4.59 1.29 15.20
C SER A 75 5.39 2.61 15.27
N LYS A 76 6.44 2.63 16.10
CA LYS A 76 7.36 3.78 16.24
C LYS A 76 8.16 4.12 14.97
N LEU A 77 8.20 3.21 13.99
CA LEU A 77 8.84 3.42 12.69
C LEU A 77 7.86 3.91 11.62
N ASN A 78 6.59 4.16 11.96
CA ASN A 78 5.57 4.51 10.97
C ASN A 78 5.89 5.74 10.16
N ARG A 79 6.60 6.71 10.75
CA ARG A 79 7.08 7.86 9.98
C ARG A 79 7.90 7.33 8.81
N ASP A 80 8.96 6.57 9.09
CA ASP A 80 9.93 6.07 8.11
C ASP A 80 9.35 5.07 7.09
N VAL A 81 8.47 4.16 7.52
CA VAL A 81 8.01 3.02 6.70
C VAL A 81 6.51 3.01 6.37
N ASN A 82 5.76 4.04 6.74
CA ASN A 82 4.33 4.18 6.47
C ASN A 82 3.52 2.90 6.85
N GLU A 83 2.64 2.42 5.96
CA GLU A 83 1.74 1.27 6.18
C GLU A 83 2.46 -0.06 6.41
N MET A 84 3.78 -0.15 6.21
CA MET A 84 4.56 -1.35 6.54
C MET A 84 4.43 -1.73 8.02
N THR A 85 4.18 -0.74 8.89
CA THR A 85 3.89 -0.97 10.31
C THR A 85 2.63 -1.81 10.55
N ALA A 86 1.55 -1.56 9.79
CA ALA A 86 0.33 -2.37 9.84
C ALA A 86 0.53 -3.77 9.23
N ILE A 87 1.31 -3.88 8.15
CA ILE A 87 1.69 -5.16 7.54
C ILE A 87 2.47 -6.00 8.56
N TYR A 88 3.48 -5.42 9.20
CA TYR A 88 4.30 -6.12 10.20
C TYR A 88 3.46 -6.58 11.38
N TRP A 89 2.59 -5.69 11.88
CA TRP A 89 1.69 -6.03 12.97
C TRP A 89 0.80 -7.22 12.59
N ALA A 90 0.20 -7.23 11.40
CA ALA A 90 -0.58 -8.36 10.90
C ALA A 90 0.24 -9.64 10.83
N TRP A 91 1.49 -9.58 10.36
CA TRP A 91 2.38 -10.74 10.27
C TRP A 91 2.66 -11.34 11.64
N LYS A 92 3.02 -10.50 12.62
CA LYS A 92 3.41 -10.96 13.96
C LYS A 92 2.24 -11.26 14.89
N ASN A 93 1.03 -10.80 14.55
CA ASN A 93 -0.16 -10.92 15.37
C ASN A 93 -1.33 -11.54 14.58
N TYR A 94 -1.03 -12.41 13.62
CA TYR A 94 -2.01 -12.97 12.67
C TYR A 94 -3.15 -13.73 13.36
N ASP A 95 -2.85 -14.37 14.49
CA ASP A 95 -3.81 -15.06 15.34
C ASP A 95 -4.85 -14.10 15.93
N LYS A 96 -4.46 -12.87 16.27
CA LYS A 96 -5.37 -11.82 16.76
C LYS A 96 -6.38 -11.35 15.71
N LEU A 97 -6.11 -11.64 14.42
CA LEU A 97 -7.05 -11.41 13.33
C LEU A 97 -8.00 -12.59 13.09
N GLY A 98 -7.91 -13.64 13.91
CA GLY A 98 -8.72 -14.86 13.79
C GLY A 98 -8.19 -15.84 12.75
N ASN A 99 -6.89 -15.79 12.44
CA ASN A 99 -6.23 -16.65 11.44
C ASN A 99 -6.99 -16.69 10.09
N PRO A 100 -7.18 -15.53 9.43
CA PRO A 100 -7.96 -15.48 8.20
C PRO A 100 -7.31 -16.31 7.08
N ASP A 101 -8.12 -16.86 6.17
CA ASP A 101 -7.62 -17.58 4.99
C ASP A 101 -7.02 -16.60 3.96
N TYR A 102 -7.52 -15.36 3.97
CA TYR A 102 -7.07 -14.25 3.13
C TYR A 102 -6.83 -13.00 3.96
N ILE A 103 -5.69 -12.36 3.75
CA ILE A 103 -5.39 -11.06 4.35
C ILE A 103 -5.17 -10.00 3.28
N GLY A 104 -5.64 -8.79 3.53
CA GLY A 104 -5.43 -7.66 2.65
C GLY A 104 -5.07 -6.38 3.39
N LEU A 105 -4.63 -5.40 2.61
CA LEU A 105 -4.33 -4.07 3.07
C LEU A 105 -4.89 -3.04 2.08
N CYS A 106 -5.62 -2.05 2.59
CA CYS A 106 -6.12 -0.89 1.86
C CYS A 106 -5.81 0.38 2.64
N HIS A 107 -5.73 1.52 1.95
CA HIS A 107 -5.74 2.82 2.65
C HIS A 107 -7.19 3.25 2.92
N TYR A 108 -7.41 4.02 3.98
CA TYR A 108 -8.75 4.57 4.30
C TYR A 108 -9.42 5.43 3.21
N ARG A 109 -8.68 5.87 2.19
CA ARG A 109 -9.19 6.64 1.03
C ARG A 109 -9.06 5.94 -0.31
N ARG A 110 -8.56 4.70 -0.35
CA ARG A 110 -8.30 3.97 -1.59
C ARG A 110 -8.69 2.52 -1.41
N PHE A 111 -9.62 2.05 -2.22
CA PHE A 111 -10.12 0.68 -2.17
C PHE A 111 -10.22 0.07 -3.57
N PHE A 112 -10.08 -1.25 -3.64
CA PHE A 112 -10.26 -2.02 -4.85
C PHE A 112 -11.68 -1.89 -5.42
N ASP A 113 -11.78 -1.67 -6.72
CA ASP A 113 -13.04 -1.61 -7.46
C ASP A 113 -13.37 -2.95 -8.10
N PHE A 114 -14.26 -3.70 -7.43
CA PHE A 114 -14.75 -4.99 -7.92
C PHE A 114 -16.08 -4.89 -8.68
N SER A 115 -16.53 -3.69 -9.06
CA SER A 115 -17.88 -3.47 -9.64
C SER A 115 -18.14 -4.35 -10.89
N ASP A 116 -17.16 -4.42 -11.81
CA ASP A 116 -17.26 -5.24 -13.03
C ASP A 116 -17.29 -6.75 -12.72
N ILE A 117 -16.46 -7.21 -11.77
CA ILE A 117 -16.37 -8.62 -11.37
C ILE A 117 -17.65 -9.07 -10.65
N LEU A 118 -18.18 -8.20 -9.80
CA LEU A 118 -19.38 -8.47 -9.03
C LEU A 118 -20.67 -8.22 -9.83
N LYS A 119 -20.58 -7.57 -11.00
CA LYS A 119 -21.69 -7.14 -11.85
C LYS A 119 -22.67 -6.20 -11.14
N ILE A 120 -22.13 -5.23 -10.39
CA ILE A 120 -22.92 -4.27 -9.61
C ILE A 120 -22.88 -2.91 -10.33
N HIS A 121 -23.96 -2.58 -11.06
CA HIS A 121 -24.02 -1.39 -11.94
C HIS A 121 -24.80 -0.19 -11.37
N SER A 122 -25.24 -0.21 -10.10
CA SER A 122 -26.06 0.89 -9.54
C SER A 122 -25.23 2.03 -8.94
N LEU A 123 -25.57 3.27 -9.33
CA LEU A 123 -25.02 4.57 -8.86
C LEU A 123 -25.22 4.88 -7.35
N LYS A 124 -25.82 3.97 -6.55
CA LYS A 124 -25.71 3.97 -5.08
C LYS A 124 -24.33 3.46 -4.68
N LEU A 125 -23.31 4.24 -4.99
CA LEU A 125 -21.88 3.97 -4.82
C LEU A 125 -21.43 3.63 -3.38
N LEU A 126 -22.30 3.69 -2.38
CA LEU A 126 -21.90 3.73 -0.96
C LEU A 126 -22.85 2.97 -0.02
N ASN A 127 -23.12 1.70 -0.30
CA ASN A 127 -23.24 0.70 0.79
C ASN A 127 -21.84 0.19 1.25
N LEU A 128 -20.82 1.04 1.09
CA LEU A 128 -19.47 0.94 1.64
C LEU A 128 -18.77 -0.38 1.30
N LEU A 129 -18.28 -0.42 0.06
CA LEU A 129 -17.37 -1.39 -0.57
C LEU A 129 -17.98 -2.70 -1.06
N GLY A 130 -19.13 -3.13 -0.54
CA GLY A 130 -19.70 -4.44 -0.89
C GLY A 130 -18.78 -5.62 -0.57
N LEU A 131 -17.63 -5.32 0.06
CA LEU A 131 -16.62 -6.24 0.53
C LEU A 131 -17.16 -6.87 1.81
N ASN A 132 -17.54 -8.13 1.67
CA ASN A 132 -17.96 -9.04 2.72
C ASN A 132 -17.42 -10.43 2.38
N ASN A 133 -17.64 -11.40 3.26
CA ASN A 133 -17.20 -12.77 2.99
C ASN A 133 -17.81 -13.33 1.69
N LYS A 134 -19.07 -12.99 1.35
CA LYS A 134 -19.71 -13.46 0.12
C LYS A 134 -19.03 -12.92 -1.13
N SER A 135 -18.69 -11.63 -1.16
CA SER A 135 -18.00 -11.03 -2.30
C SER A 135 -16.56 -11.52 -2.40
N LEU A 136 -15.85 -11.66 -1.26
CA LEU A 136 -14.49 -12.19 -1.25
C LEU A 136 -14.46 -13.63 -1.74
N ASN A 137 -15.37 -14.49 -1.28
CA ASN A 137 -15.48 -15.86 -1.80
C ASN A 137 -15.75 -15.89 -3.31
N LYS A 138 -16.60 -14.98 -3.81
CA LYS A 138 -16.84 -14.85 -5.27
C LYS A 138 -15.58 -14.43 -6.03
N ILE A 139 -14.78 -13.51 -5.48
CA ILE A 139 -13.50 -13.09 -6.08
C ILE A 139 -12.51 -14.27 -6.04
N PHE A 140 -12.29 -14.87 -4.89
CA PHE A 140 -11.30 -15.94 -4.69
C PHE A 140 -11.72 -17.31 -5.24
N SER A 141 -12.96 -17.47 -5.70
CA SER A 141 -13.35 -18.60 -6.56
C SER A 141 -12.73 -18.57 -7.95
N LYS A 142 -12.21 -17.41 -8.37
CA LYS A 142 -11.62 -17.19 -9.70
C LYS A 142 -10.16 -16.79 -9.64
N TYR A 143 -9.80 -16.02 -8.62
CA TYR A 143 -8.48 -15.44 -8.45
C TYR A 143 -7.80 -16.01 -7.21
N GLU A 144 -6.47 -16.10 -7.25
CA GLU A 144 -5.67 -16.59 -6.12
C GLU A 144 -5.12 -15.41 -5.29
N THR A 145 -5.03 -14.23 -5.90
CA THR A 145 -4.51 -13.00 -5.30
C THR A 145 -5.09 -11.76 -5.98
N VAL A 146 -5.13 -10.65 -5.26
CA VAL A 146 -5.54 -9.33 -5.74
C VAL A 146 -4.48 -8.30 -5.35
N PHE A 147 -4.12 -7.43 -6.29
CA PHE A 147 -3.27 -6.27 -6.03
C PHE A 147 -3.68 -5.14 -6.98
N ARG A 148 -3.13 -3.94 -6.79
CA ARG A 148 -3.44 -2.83 -7.69
C ARG A 148 -3.03 -3.18 -9.12
N GLU A 149 -3.76 -2.76 -10.13
CA GLU A 149 -3.35 -2.97 -11.53
C GLU A 149 -1.94 -2.41 -11.82
N GLY A 150 -1.15 -3.17 -12.57
CA GLY A 150 0.20 -2.78 -12.98
C GLY A 150 0.16 -1.71 -14.05
N THR A 151 1.00 -0.69 -13.95
CA THR A 151 1.08 0.43 -14.89
C THR A 151 2.50 0.54 -15.45
N ARG A 152 2.64 0.77 -16.76
CA ARG A 152 3.95 1.07 -17.35
C ARG A 152 4.43 2.47 -16.95
N VAL A 153 5.62 2.57 -16.36
CA VAL A 153 6.23 3.83 -15.94
C VAL A 153 7.45 4.19 -16.81
N PHE A 154 7.53 5.42 -17.30
CA PHE A 154 8.66 5.87 -18.13
C PHE A 154 9.81 6.44 -17.30
N LYS A 155 9.49 6.99 -16.13
CA LYS A 155 10.43 7.35 -15.08
C LYS A 155 9.94 6.71 -13.79
N LEU A 156 10.87 6.14 -13.05
CA LEU A 156 10.61 5.63 -11.72
C LEU A 156 10.26 6.81 -10.79
N PRO A 157 9.09 6.81 -10.12
CA PRO A 157 8.85 7.73 -9.01
C PRO A 157 9.97 7.66 -7.96
N HIS A 158 10.55 8.76 -7.49
CA HIS A 158 11.52 8.71 -6.37
C HIS A 158 12.78 7.87 -6.62
N SER A 159 13.28 7.80 -7.86
CA SER A 159 14.39 6.93 -8.28
C SER A 159 15.78 7.35 -7.77
N PHE A 160 15.94 7.71 -6.50
CA PHE A 160 17.23 8.10 -5.93
C PHE A 160 18.11 6.91 -5.55
N ASP A 161 19.41 6.98 -5.82
CA ASP A 161 20.39 5.88 -5.77
C ASP A 161 20.48 5.05 -4.48
N GLY A 162 19.65 5.31 -3.46
CA GLY A 162 19.28 4.32 -2.43
C GLY A 162 18.82 2.96 -3.00
N TYR A 163 18.49 2.90 -4.29
CA TYR A 163 18.30 1.67 -5.08
C TYR A 163 19.55 0.80 -5.22
N GLN A 164 20.75 1.24 -4.81
CA GLN A 164 21.90 0.33 -4.79
C GLN A 164 21.62 -0.88 -3.88
N GLU A 165 20.73 -0.79 -2.88
CA GLU A 165 20.25 -1.95 -2.12
C GLU A 165 19.24 -2.82 -2.88
N ILE A 166 18.38 -2.22 -3.71
CA ILE A 166 17.58 -2.99 -4.68
C ILE A 166 18.49 -3.67 -5.72
N VAL A 167 19.65 -3.09 -6.03
CA VAL A 167 20.71 -3.72 -6.82
C VAL A 167 21.46 -4.78 -6.02
N ASN A 168 21.60 -4.60 -4.70
CA ASN A 168 22.14 -5.59 -3.75
C ASN A 168 21.14 -6.69 -3.40
N LEU A 169 19.90 -6.65 -3.91
CA LEU A 169 19.12 -7.87 -4.12
C LEU A 169 20.02 -8.80 -4.91
N SER A 170 20.72 -9.69 -4.24
CA SER A 170 21.51 -10.69 -4.93
C SER A 170 20.59 -11.88 -5.15
N GLU A 171 20.82 -12.58 -6.26
CA GLU A 171 20.19 -13.87 -6.53
C GLU A 171 20.35 -14.83 -5.34
N THR A 172 21.42 -14.69 -4.55
CA THR A 172 21.72 -15.51 -3.38
C THR A 172 20.79 -15.23 -2.20
N TYR A 173 20.53 -13.96 -1.89
CA TYR A 173 19.78 -13.59 -0.67
C TYR A 173 18.29 -13.35 -0.92
N HIS A 174 17.93 -12.83 -2.10
CA HIS A 174 16.54 -12.49 -2.44
C HIS A 174 16.21 -12.88 -3.90
N PRO A 175 16.25 -14.17 -4.26
CA PRO A 175 16.09 -14.63 -5.64
C PRO A 175 14.75 -14.20 -6.26
N ILE A 176 13.67 -14.24 -5.48
CA ILE A 176 12.33 -13.84 -5.94
C ILE A 176 12.35 -12.37 -6.36
N LEU A 177 12.74 -11.49 -5.44
CA LEU A 177 12.73 -10.05 -5.66
C LEU A 177 13.75 -9.64 -6.72
N TYR A 178 14.94 -10.23 -6.73
CA TYR A 178 15.98 -9.94 -7.71
C TYR A 178 15.54 -10.26 -9.14
N LYS A 179 14.93 -11.43 -9.36
CA LYS A 179 14.39 -11.80 -10.68
C LYS A 179 13.37 -10.77 -11.17
N GLN A 180 12.46 -10.34 -10.28
CA GLN A 180 11.43 -9.38 -10.65
C GLN A 180 11.98 -7.96 -10.83
N TYR A 181 13.03 -7.59 -10.11
CA TYR A 181 13.78 -6.36 -10.36
C TYR A 181 14.39 -6.35 -11.77
N GLN A 182 15.07 -7.42 -12.19
CA GLN A 182 15.64 -7.53 -13.54
C GLN A 182 14.56 -7.42 -14.63
N LYS A 183 13.39 -8.02 -14.39
CA LYS A 183 12.23 -7.90 -15.28
C LYS A 183 11.71 -6.47 -15.33
N PHE A 184 11.54 -5.84 -14.17
CA PHE A 184 11.13 -4.45 -14.04
C PHE A 184 12.05 -3.51 -14.84
N GLN A 185 13.36 -3.76 -14.84
CA GLN A 185 14.33 -2.97 -15.62
C GLN A 185 14.04 -2.96 -17.13
N LYS A 186 13.43 -4.02 -17.66
CA LYS A 186 13.10 -4.17 -19.08
C LYS A 186 11.67 -3.71 -19.39
N GLU A 187 10.71 -4.14 -18.58
CA GLU A 187 9.28 -3.98 -18.89
C GLU A 187 8.67 -2.69 -18.34
N ARG A 188 9.25 -2.18 -17.24
CA ARG A 188 8.82 -0.99 -16.49
C ARG A 188 7.38 -1.06 -15.99
N ILE A 189 6.89 -2.24 -15.60
CA ILE A 189 5.56 -2.42 -15.00
C ILE A 189 5.65 -2.25 -13.49
N TYR A 190 4.93 -1.27 -12.96
CA TYR A 190 4.93 -0.91 -11.54
C TYR A 190 3.54 -1.04 -10.93
N TYR A 191 3.46 -1.63 -9.76
CA TYR A 191 2.24 -1.83 -8.98
C TYR A 191 2.24 -0.85 -7.81
N PHE A 192 1.62 0.32 -7.99
CA PHE A 192 1.64 1.34 -6.93
C PHE A 192 0.83 0.92 -5.72
N ASN A 193 1.18 1.54 -4.59
CA ASN A 193 0.55 1.37 -3.29
C ASN A 193 0.76 -0.04 -2.74
N ASN A 194 1.03 -0.15 -1.44
CA ASN A 194 1.18 -1.44 -0.74
C ASN A 194 -0.18 -2.14 -0.53
N MET A 195 -1.06 -2.08 -1.54
CA MET A 195 -2.42 -2.59 -1.48
C MET A 195 -2.51 -3.98 -2.12
N PHE A 196 -3.06 -4.93 -1.36
CA PHE A 196 -3.25 -6.29 -1.80
C PHE A 196 -4.39 -6.98 -1.06
N ILE A 197 -4.83 -8.13 -1.55
CA ILE A 197 -5.56 -9.17 -0.83
C ILE A 197 -4.99 -10.51 -1.31
N MET A 198 -4.33 -11.25 -0.43
CA MET A 198 -3.64 -12.48 -0.79
C MET A 198 -3.91 -13.58 0.24
N LYS A 199 -3.59 -14.82 -0.13
CA LYS A 199 -3.67 -15.97 0.77
C LYS A 199 -2.66 -15.84 1.90
N LYS A 200 -2.92 -16.53 3.01
CA LYS A 200 -2.01 -16.58 4.15
C LYS A 200 -0.58 -16.94 3.74
N GLU A 201 -0.40 -17.95 2.92
CA GLU A 201 0.93 -18.45 2.54
C GLU A 201 1.71 -17.39 1.73
N ASP A 202 1.06 -16.74 0.77
CA ASP A 202 1.66 -15.65 0.00
C ASP A 202 1.96 -14.44 0.87
N PHE A 203 1.11 -14.14 1.86
CA PHE A 203 1.37 -13.03 2.78
C PHE A 203 2.57 -13.29 3.68
N PHE A 204 2.74 -14.52 4.16
CA PHE A 204 3.89 -14.88 4.98
C PHE A 204 5.18 -14.86 4.15
N GLU A 205 5.17 -15.42 2.93
CA GLU A 205 6.32 -15.35 2.00
C GLU A 205 6.65 -13.90 1.63
N TYR A 206 5.64 -13.06 1.35
CA TYR A 206 5.82 -11.61 1.16
C TYR A 206 6.54 -10.97 2.35
N CYS A 207 6.09 -11.25 3.58
CA CYS A 207 6.70 -10.66 4.77
C CYS A 207 8.15 -11.14 4.98
N GLU A 208 8.40 -12.43 4.75
CA GLU A 208 9.73 -13.04 4.87
C GLU A 208 10.73 -12.50 3.82
N GLU A 209 10.25 -12.16 2.62
CA GLU A 209 11.08 -11.53 1.58
C GLU A 209 11.30 -10.03 1.82
N VAL A 210 10.26 -9.29 2.22
CA VAL A 210 10.29 -7.82 2.24
C VAL A 210 10.86 -7.24 3.55
N PHE A 211 10.52 -7.80 4.71
CA PHE A 211 10.92 -7.21 5.98
C PHE A 211 12.43 -7.24 6.28
N PRO A 212 13.18 -8.31 5.97
CA PRO A 212 14.64 -8.31 6.16
C PRO A 212 15.31 -7.14 5.43
N LEU A 213 14.98 -6.94 4.15
CA LEU A 213 15.49 -5.82 3.35
C LEU A 213 15.10 -4.45 3.92
N MET A 214 13.87 -4.34 4.43
CA MET A 214 13.42 -3.11 5.08
C MET A 214 14.30 -2.79 6.30
N PHE A 215 14.59 -3.78 7.13
CA PHE A 215 15.42 -3.59 8.33
C PHE A 215 16.88 -3.32 7.98
N ASP A 216 17.43 -3.98 6.97
CA ASP A 216 18.79 -3.72 6.47
C ASP A 216 18.92 -2.27 5.97
N PHE A 217 17.91 -1.77 5.25
CA PHE A 217 17.92 -0.37 4.82
C PHE A 217 17.76 0.61 6.00
N LEU A 218 16.90 0.31 6.96
CA LEU A 218 16.73 1.14 8.16
C LEU A 218 17.98 1.19 9.04
N ALA A 219 18.84 0.16 8.98
CA ALA A 219 20.10 0.12 9.72
C ALA A 219 21.20 1.00 9.11
N LYS A 220 21.00 1.55 7.90
CA LYS A 220 21.99 2.39 7.23
C LYS A 220 22.16 3.75 7.95
N PRO A 221 23.37 4.32 7.90
CA PRO A 221 23.59 5.69 8.36
C PRO A 221 22.66 6.66 7.62
N GLN A 222 21.95 7.50 8.38
CA GLN A 222 21.00 8.44 7.82
C GLN A 222 21.70 9.44 6.88
N GLU A 223 22.95 9.81 7.17
CA GLU A 223 23.78 10.68 6.33
C GLU A 223 24.00 10.10 4.93
N GLU A 224 24.21 8.78 4.83
CA GLU A 224 24.38 8.08 3.55
C GLU A 224 23.09 8.13 2.73
N VAL A 225 21.98 7.73 3.35
CA VAL A 225 20.65 7.75 2.71
C VAL A 225 20.26 9.16 2.27
N ASN A 226 20.56 10.15 3.10
CA ASN A 226 20.33 11.57 2.86
C ASN A 226 21.14 12.06 1.64
N ALA A 227 22.42 11.73 1.55
CA ALA A 227 23.28 12.11 0.43
C ALA A 227 22.76 11.52 -0.89
N MET A 228 22.44 10.22 -0.91
CA MET A 228 21.89 9.54 -2.09
C MET A 228 20.58 10.20 -2.57
N PHE A 229 19.72 10.59 -1.64
CA PHE A 229 18.47 11.27 -1.98
C PHE A 229 18.72 12.67 -2.58
N LEU A 230 19.62 13.45 -2.00
CA LEU A 230 19.97 14.78 -2.49
C LEU A 230 20.57 14.76 -3.89
N ASP A 231 21.45 13.79 -4.18
CA ASP A 231 22.05 13.63 -5.50
C ASP A 231 20.98 13.38 -6.58
N TRP A 232 20.01 12.52 -6.30
CA TRP A 232 18.89 12.31 -7.22
C TRP A 232 17.99 13.54 -7.39
N VAL A 233 17.68 14.24 -6.29
CA VAL A 233 16.89 15.47 -6.36
C VAL A 233 17.60 16.45 -7.28
N LYS A 234 18.91 16.61 -7.16
CA LYS A 234 19.74 17.47 -7.99
C LYS A 234 19.67 17.11 -9.48
N GLU A 235 19.63 15.81 -9.80
CA GLU A 235 19.55 15.33 -11.19
C GLU A 235 18.16 15.46 -11.82
N ASN A 236 17.10 15.36 -11.01
CA ASN A 236 15.74 15.18 -11.49
C ASN A 236 14.83 16.41 -11.29
N TRP A 237 15.23 17.35 -10.43
CA TRP A 237 14.41 18.51 -10.05
C TRP A 237 15.09 19.83 -10.37
N THR A 238 14.38 20.94 -10.13
CA THR A 238 14.95 22.28 -10.29
C THR A 238 15.98 22.57 -9.21
N GLU A 239 16.94 23.41 -9.52
CA GLU A 239 17.95 23.88 -8.56
C GLU A 239 17.31 24.50 -7.31
N GLU A 240 16.23 25.29 -7.48
CA GLU A 240 15.43 25.84 -6.37
C GLU A 240 14.85 24.74 -5.46
N THR A 241 14.30 23.68 -6.05
CA THR A 241 13.76 22.54 -5.28
C THR A 241 14.87 21.83 -4.52
N TYR A 242 16.00 21.58 -5.19
CA TYR A 242 17.17 20.96 -4.60
C TYR A 242 17.70 21.77 -3.39
N LEU A 243 17.89 23.08 -3.55
CA LEU A 243 18.38 23.95 -2.47
C LEU A 243 17.41 24.00 -1.29
N THR A 244 16.10 23.99 -1.55
CA THR A 244 15.06 23.95 -0.50
C THR A 244 15.16 22.66 0.31
N ILE A 245 15.17 21.51 -0.36
CA ILE A 245 15.27 20.19 0.28
C ILE A 245 16.60 20.04 1.03
N LYS A 246 17.71 20.50 0.45
CA LYS A 246 19.02 20.49 1.10
C LYS A 246 19.02 21.31 2.40
N LYS A 247 18.40 22.48 2.41
CA LYS A 247 18.30 23.30 3.64
C LYS A 247 17.45 22.62 4.72
N GLU A 248 16.37 21.96 4.36
CA GLU A 248 15.54 21.20 5.32
C GLU A 248 16.28 20.01 5.92
N THR A 249 17.10 19.34 5.10
CA THR A 249 18.01 18.25 5.49
C THR A 249 18.93 18.65 6.64
N GLU A 250 19.64 19.77 6.45
CA GLU A 250 20.67 20.25 7.38
C GLU A 250 20.08 20.64 8.74
N ASN A 251 18.79 21.03 8.79
CA ASN A 251 18.13 21.47 10.02
C ASN A 251 17.53 20.34 10.86
N ASN A 252 17.01 19.27 10.22
CA ASN A 252 16.28 18.21 10.91
C ASN A 252 17.03 16.87 10.95
N ASN A 253 18.20 16.77 10.30
CA ASN A 253 18.98 15.55 10.08
C ASN A 253 18.20 14.38 9.43
N ASN A 254 16.93 14.59 9.06
CA ASN A 254 16.04 13.65 8.40
C ASN A 254 15.32 14.39 7.27
N ILE A 255 15.81 14.22 6.03
CA ILE A 255 15.34 14.95 4.84
C ILE A 255 13.90 14.63 4.52
N TYR A 256 13.55 13.37 4.75
CA TYR A 256 12.32 12.85 4.23
C TYR A 256 11.95 11.66 5.09
N PRO A 257 10.99 11.83 6.01
CA PRO A 257 10.64 10.79 6.96
C PRO A 257 10.02 9.58 6.28
N ARG A 258 10.09 9.36 4.95
CA ARG A 258 9.37 8.30 4.22
C ARG A 258 10.17 7.69 3.08
N ILE A 259 11.47 7.98 2.99
CA ILE A 259 12.34 7.43 1.94
C ILE A 259 12.24 5.90 1.94
N THR A 260 12.40 5.27 3.11
CA THR A 260 12.28 3.82 3.28
C THR A 260 10.90 3.34 2.83
N GLY A 261 9.83 4.02 3.25
CA GLY A 261 8.47 3.68 2.84
C GLY A 261 8.23 3.74 1.32
N PHE A 262 8.87 4.65 0.59
CA PHE A 262 8.82 4.66 -0.87
C PHE A 262 9.57 3.49 -1.49
N MET A 263 10.76 3.18 -0.99
CA MET A 263 11.50 2.00 -1.41
C MET A 263 10.71 0.71 -1.14
N MET A 264 9.99 0.62 -0.02
CA MET A 264 9.12 -0.53 0.26
C MET A 264 7.97 -0.70 -0.73
N GLU A 265 7.47 0.39 -1.32
CA GLU A 265 6.49 0.29 -2.41
C GLU A 265 7.08 -0.38 -3.66
N TYR A 266 8.37 -0.16 -3.94
CA TYR A 266 9.10 -0.86 -5.01
C TYR A 266 9.28 -2.33 -4.76
N ILE A 267 9.79 -2.67 -3.57
CA ILE A 267 10.03 -4.06 -3.21
C ILE A 267 8.70 -4.82 -3.21
N SER A 268 7.63 -4.20 -2.72
CA SER A 268 6.28 -4.76 -2.78
C SER A 268 5.80 -4.95 -4.22
N SER A 269 6.04 -3.99 -5.11
CA SER A 269 5.74 -4.11 -6.54
C SER A 269 6.48 -5.29 -7.19
N PHE A 270 7.73 -5.57 -6.79
CA PHE A 270 8.46 -6.74 -7.30
C PHE A 270 7.80 -8.04 -6.85
N TYR A 271 7.40 -8.13 -5.59
CA TYR A 271 6.66 -9.30 -5.11
C TYR A 271 5.29 -9.45 -5.79
N PHE A 272 4.57 -8.35 -6.06
CA PHE A 272 3.32 -8.42 -6.84
C PHE A 272 3.56 -8.88 -8.28
N SER A 273 4.67 -8.49 -8.90
CA SER A 273 5.09 -9.02 -10.21
C SER A 273 5.36 -10.52 -10.14
N HIS A 274 5.99 -11.00 -9.06
CA HIS A 274 6.18 -12.43 -8.81
C HIS A 274 4.82 -13.16 -8.71
N LEU A 275 3.89 -12.64 -7.91
CA LEU A 275 2.55 -13.23 -7.81
C LEU A 275 1.79 -13.22 -9.14
N ASN A 276 1.98 -12.18 -9.95
CA ASN A 276 1.42 -12.10 -11.30
C ASN A 276 1.97 -13.22 -12.21
N GLU A 277 3.26 -13.55 -12.11
CA GLU A 277 3.85 -14.71 -12.83
C GLU A 277 3.39 -16.05 -12.27
N LYS A 278 3.32 -16.16 -10.94
CA LYS A 278 2.93 -17.38 -10.21
C LYS A 278 1.51 -17.81 -10.57
N TYR A 279 0.57 -16.87 -10.61
CA TYR A 279 -0.85 -17.15 -10.79
C TYR A 279 -1.41 -16.82 -12.17
N LYS A 280 -0.69 -16.06 -13.01
CA LYS A 280 -1.07 -15.72 -14.39
C LYS A 280 -2.50 -15.16 -14.47
N GLU A 281 -3.39 -15.80 -15.24
CA GLU A 281 -4.80 -15.42 -15.41
C GLU A 281 -5.61 -15.39 -14.09
N LYS A 282 -5.10 -16.04 -13.04
CA LYS A 282 -5.70 -16.04 -11.71
C LYS A 282 -5.11 -14.96 -10.78
N ALA A 283 -4.16 -14.15 -11.24
CA ALA A 283 -3.72 -12.94 -10.54
C ALA A 283 -4.60 -11.77 -10.97
N LEU A 284 -5.27 -11.11 -10.02
CA LEU A 284 -6.13 -9.97 -10.35
C LEU A 284 -5.41 -8.64 -10.10
N GLY A 285 -5.00 -7.99 -11.19
CA GLY A 285 -4.75 -6.55 -11.18
C GLY A 285 -6.07 -5.79 -11.13
N CYS A 286 -6.33 -5.10 -10.01
CA CYS A 286 -7.60 -4.44 -9.75
C CYS A 286 -7.46 -2.90 -9.73
N PRO A 287 -8.34 -2.17 -10.42
CA PRO A 287 -8.42 -0.71 -10.29
C PRO A 287 -8.75 -0.28 -8.86
N VAL A 288 -8.36 0.94 -8.53
CA VAL A 288 -8.56 1.50 -7.18
C VAL A 288 -9.34 2.80 -7.26
N ILE A 289 -10.36 2.92 -6.41
CA ILE A 289 -11.23 4.09 -6.32
C ILE A 289 -11.07 4.80 -4.98
N ASN A 290 -11.32 6.11 -4.97
CA ASN A 290 -11.56 6.86 -3.76
C ASN A 290 -13.07 6.99 -3.52
N PRO A 291 -13.66 6.27 -2.55
CA PRO A 291 -15.10 6.28 -2.31
C PRO A 291 -15.63 7.64 -1.85
N GLN A 292 -14.74 8.54 -1.41
CA GLN A 292 -15.09 9.89 -0.95
C GLN A 292 -15.09 10.91 -2.10
N MET A 293 -14.39 10.66 -3.22
CA MET A 293 -14.24 11.64 -4.32
C MET A 293 -15.46 11.76 -5.25
N LYS A 294 -16.37 10.77 -5.27
CA LYS A 294 -17.51 10.78 -6.20
C LYS A 294 -18.68 11.71 -5.80
N PHE A 295 -18.63 12.39 -4.66
CA PHE A 295 -19.65 13.40 -4.30
C PHE A 295 -19.47 14.78 -4.95
N LYS A 296 -18.27 15.10 -5.47
CA LYS A 296 -18.00 16.45 -6.03
C LYS A 296 -18.20 16.56 -7.55
N PHE A 297 -18.28 15.43 -8.27
CA PHE A 297 -18.29 15.41 -9.74
C PHE A 297 -19.64 15.05 -10.38
N LEU A 298 -20.66 14.68 -9.59
CA LEU A 298 -21.99 14.36 -10.12
C LEU A 298 -22.82 15.60 -10.53
N SER A 299 -22.32 16.83 -10.31
CA SER A 299 -22.94 18.05 -10.86
C SER A 299 -22.30 18.53 -12.17
N GLN A 300 -21.19 17.96 -12.65
CA GLN A 300 -20.55 18.43 -13.89
C GLN A 300 -19.96 17.30 -14.75
N LYS A 301 -20.69 17.02 -15.85
CA LYS A 301 -20.28 16.36 -17.10
C LYS A 301 -20.02 14.85 -17.11
N MET A 302 -21.08 14.18 -17.55
CA MET A 302 -21.19 12.79 -17.97
C MET A 302 -20.54 12.45 -19.34
N PHE A 303 -19.45 13.11 -19.81
CA PHE A 303 -18.98 12.83 -21.19
C PHE A 303 -17.50 13.11 -21.56
N SER A 304 -16.48 12.91 -20.70
CA SER A 304 -15.08 13.08 -21.19
C SER A 304 -13.96 12.24 -20.58
N ILE A 305 -14.23 11.25 -19.72
CA ILE A 305 -13.15 10.46 -19.09
C ILE A 305 -12.90 9.18 -19.91
N ARG A 306 -12.34 9.34 -21.10
CA ARG A 306 -11.54 8.30 -21.78
C ARG A 306 -10.13 8.78 -22.16
N ASN A 307 -9.82 10.07 -21.95
CA ASN A 307 -8.54 10.69 -22.34
C ASN A 307 -7.81 11.44 -21.20
N SER A 308 -8.04 11.07 -19.93
CA SER A 308 -7.43 11.75 -18.78
C SER A 308 -6.38 10.92 -18.02
N SER A 309 -6.11 9.68 -18.42
CA SER A 309 -4.99 8.88 -17.88
C SER A 309 -3.62 9.54 -18.11
N ASP A 310 -3.46 10.35 -19.17
CA ASP A 310 -2.20 11.06 -19.45
C ASP A 310 -2.03 12.40 -18.70
N LYS A 311 -3.07 12.91 -18.01
CA LYS A 311 -3.01 14.21 -17.33
C LYS A 311 -2.96 14.14 -15.81
N ILE A 312 -3.18 12.98 -15.20
CA ILE A 312 -3.22 12.83 -13.74
C ILE A 312 -1.82 12.66 -13.12
N HIS A 313 -0.79 12.38 -13.93
CA HIS A 313 0.60 12.28 -13.45
C HIS A 313 1.34 13.63 -13.30
N LYS A 314 0.70 14.78 -13.53
CA LYS A 314 1.34 16.09 -13.40
C LYS A 314 1.45 16.64 -11.97
N ASN A 315 0.83 16.00 -10.98
CA ASN A 315 0.96 16.38 -9.57
C ASN A 315 1.40 15.18 -8.75
N ILE A 316 2.69 14.86 -8.81
CA ILE A 316 3.31 14.08 -7.74
C ILE A 316 3.39 15.03 -6.55
N TYR A 317 2.56 14.80 -5.53
CA TYR A 317 2.69 15.49 -4.25
C TYR A 317 3.96 14.98 -3.56
N LEU A 318 5.11 15.58 -3.88
CA LEU A 318 6.22 15.61 -2.93
C LEU A 318 5.93 16.76 -1.97
N LEU A 319 6.07 16.50 -0.66
CA LEU A 319 6.17 17.54 0.37
C LEU A 319 4.91 18.39 0.63
N GLY A 320 3.75 18.07 0.06
CA GLY A 320 2.59 18.97 0.16
C GLY A 320 2.77 20.26 -0.65
N PHE A 321 3.82 20.34 -1.49
CA PHE A 321 4.03 21.41 -2.46
C PHE A 321 3.58 20.95 -3.84
N LYS A 322 2.89 21.84 -4.56
CA LYS A 322 2.43 21.66 -5.92
C LYS A 322 3.50 22.24 -6.85
N LEU A 323 4.36 21.41 -7.44
CA LEU A 323 5.46 21.92 -8.27
C LEU A 323 5.58 21.15 -9.60
N GLU A 324 5.79 21.94 -10.65
CA GLU A 324 5.80 21.51 -12.05
C GLU A 324 7.10 20.76 -12.39
N VAL A 325 6.95 19.56 -12.96
CA VAL A 325 8.07 18.78 -13.49
C VAL A 325 8.60 19.44 -14.77
N LYS A 326 9.90 19.76 -14.81
CA LYS A 326 10.57 20.19 -16.06
C LYS A 326 10.51 19.07 -17.11
N ARG A 327 10.01 19.38 -18.30
CA ARG A 327 10.30 18.61 -19.51
C ARG A 327 11.77 18.88 -19.89
N LYS A 328 12.54 17.81 -20.09
CA LYS A 328 13.61 17.83 -21.09
C LYS A 328 13.00 17.31 -22.38
#